data_AF-A0ABD3MCL0-F1
#
_entry.id   AF-A0ABD3MCL0-F1
#
_cell.length_a   1.000
_cell.length_b   1.000
_cell.length_c   1.000
_cell.angle_alpha   90.00
_cell.angle_beta   90.00
_cell.angle_gamma   90.00
#
_symmetry.space_group_name_H-M   'P 1'
#
loop_
_entity.id
_entity.type
_entity.pdbx_description
1 polymer ?
#
loop_
_entity_poly.entity_id
_entity_poly.type
_entity_poly.pdbx_seq_one_letter_code
_entity_poly.pdbx_strand_id
1 'polypeptide(L)'
;MTSLQLATKARQAAYINPVPTLYRAIAKELPRVLTIYDIDLPVPEARAGIRALFEDNSKIKDSRVRDMLIEKGYMELEETMLHYKQKPHLLRIFEGFKHKSTGADRKKLGLGASIDEQFDRA
;
A
#
# COMPACT_ATOMS: atom_id res chain seq x y z
N MET A 1 13.67 -22.25 -3.74
CA MET A 1 14.23 -21.42 -2.66
C MET A 1 14.76 -20.10 -3.24
N THR A 2 13.86 -19.21 -3.66
CA THR A 2 14.20 -17.98 -4.40
C THR A 2 13.53 -16.73 -3.82
N SER A 3 12.76 -16.86 -2.74
CA SER A 3 11.93 -15.81 -2.12
C SER A 3 12.67 -14.91 -1.13
N LEU A 4 13.99 -14.82 -1.21
CA LEU A 4 14.82 -13.93 -0.36
C LEU A 4 15.86 -13.17 -1.17
N GLN A 5 15.94 -13.38 -2.49
CA GLN A 5 16.97 -12.76 -3.32
C GLN A 5 16.80 -11.23 -3.33
N LEU A 6 15.57 -10.72 -3.27
CA LEU A 6 15.30 -9.28 -3.35
C LEU A 6 15.69 -8.55 -2.06
N ALA A 7 15.25 -9.03 -0.90
CA ALA A 7 15.62 -8.49 0.42
C ALA A 7 17.13 -8.62 0.69
N THR A 8 17.76 -9.72 0.29
CA THR A 8 19.22 -9.91 0.46
C THR A 8 20.02 -8.96 -0.45
N LYS A 9 19.57 -8.74 -1.69
CA LYS A 9 20.16 -7.74 -2.60
C LYS A 9 19.92 -6.30 -2.12
N ALA A 10 18.82 -6.05 -1.42
CA ALA A 10 18.56 -4.75 -0.79
C ALA A 10 19.63 -4.38 0.25
N ARG A 11 20.12 -5.36 1.03
CA ARG A 11 21.21 -5.14 2.02
C ARG A 11 22.61 -4.97 1.42
N GLN A 12 22.90 -5.63 0.29
CA GLN A 12 24.25 -5.64 -0.29
C GLN A 12 24.61 -4.39 -1.08
N ALA A 13 23.62 -3.73 -1.68
CA ALA A 13 23.85 -2.46 -2.34
C ALA A 13 23.84 -1.36 -1.27
N ALA A 14 24.98 -0.67 -1.12
CA ALA A 14 25.02 0.63 -0.47
C ALA A 14 24.19 1.61 -1.33
N TYR A 15 22.87 1.60 -1.15
CA TYR A 15 22.01 2.49 -1.91
C TYR A 15 22.31 3.91 -1.43
N ILE A 16 22.93 4.69 -2.31
CA ILE A 16 23.09 6.14 -2.14
C ILE A 16 21.75 6.78 -1.81
N ASN A 17 20.64 6.23 -2.36
CA ASN A 17 19.26 6.64 -2.07
C ASN A 17 18.30 5.41 -2.04
N PRO A 18 18.04 4.80 -0.87
CA PRO A 18 17.24 3.58 -0.79
C PRO A 18 15.73 3.82 -1.03
N VAL A 19 15.18 4.94 -0.54
CA VAL A 19 13.73 5.25 -0.65
C VAL A 19 13.27 5.42 -2.11
N PRO A 20 13.93 6.23 -2.96
CA PRO A 20 13.52 6.38 -4.36
C PRO A 20 13.71 5.10 -5.17
N THR A 21 14.66 4.25 -4.77
CA THR A 21 14.91 2.96 -5.42
C THR A 21 13.74 2.01 -5.20
N LEU A 22 13.26 1.89 -3.96
CA LEU A 22 12.06 1.13 -3.63
C LEU A 22 10.84 1.66 -4.39
N TYR A 23 10.61 2.98 -4.39
CA TYR A 23 9.48 3.58 -5.10
C TYR A 23 9.50 3.25 -6.61
N ARG A 24 10.67 3.31 -7.25
CA ARG A 24 10.84 2.95 -8.67
C ARG A 24 10.57 1.47 -8.92
N ALA A 25 11.00 0.58 -8.01
CA ALA A 25 10.73 -0.85 -8.10
C ALA A 25 9.22 -1.13 -8.05
N ILE A 26 8.50 -0.51 -7.10
CA ILE A 26 7.03 -0.64 -7.00
C ILE A 26 6.36 -0.07 -8.25
N ALA A 27 6.72 1.14 -8.69
CA ALA A 27 6.09 1.81 -9.83
C ALA A 27 6.26 1.06 -11.16
N LYS A 28 7.30 0.22 -11.27
CA LYS A 28 7.56 -0.66 -12.41
C LYS A 28 6.64 -1.87 -12.42
N GLU A 29 6.45 -2.53 -11.28
CA GLU A 29 5.60 -3.72 -11.16
C GLU A 29 4.11 -3.39 -11.06
N LEU A 30 3.76 -2.15 -10.73
CA LEU A 30 2.37 -1.73 -10.51
C LEU A 30 1.39 -2.06 -11.63
N PRO A 31 1.67 -1.82 -12.93
CA PRO A 31 0.73 -2.16 -14.00
C PRO A 31 0.45 -3.67 -14.05
N ARG A 32 1.48 -4.49 -13.81
CA ARG A 32 1.36 -5.94 -13.76
C ARG A 32 0.50 -6.39 -12.59
N VAL A 33 0.69 -5.78 -11.41
CA VAL A 33 -0.14 -6.04 -10.23
C VAL A 33 -1.61 -5.71 -10.49
N LEU A 34 -1.91 -4.54 -11.07
CA LEU A 34 -3.30 -4.15 -11.36
C LEU A 34 -4.00 -5.15 -12.28
N THR A 35 -3.31 -5.66 -13.31
CA THR A 35 -3.84 -6.70 -14.20
C THR A 35 -4.02 -8.03 -13.51
N ILE A 36 -3.06 -8.48 -12.70
CA ILE A 36 -3.11 -9.76 -11.99
C ILE A 36 -4.28 -9.83 -11.02
N TYR A 37 -4.49 -8.75 -10.26
CA TYR A 37 -5.52 -8.69 -9.22
C TYR A 37 -6.85 -8.14 -9.75
N ASP A 38 -6.95 -7.90 -11.06
CA ASP A 38 -8.16 -7.41 -11.73
C ASP A 38 -8.71 -6.14 -11.03
N ILE A 39 -7.84 -5.14 -10.85
CA ILE A 39 -8.18 -3.87 -10.19
C ILE A 39 -8.38 -2.79 -11.26
N ASP A 40 -9.63 -2.32 -11.38
CA ASP A 40 -10.03 -1.24 -12.29
C ASP A 40 -9.60 0.14 -11.78
N LEU A 41 -8.29 0.37 -11.71
CA LEU A 41 -7.72 1.66 -11.31
C LEU A 41 -6.73 2.14 -12.39
N PRO A 42 -6.84 3.39 -12.87
CA PRO A 42 -5.85 3.96 -13.76
C PRO A 42 -4.44 3.92 -13.14
N VAL A 43 -3.45 3.47 -13.92
CA VAL A 43 -2.04 3.41 -13.47
C VAL A 43 -1.54 4.74 -12.88
N PRO A 44 -1.85 5.93 -13.44
CA PRO A 44 -1.43 7.19 -12.85
C PRO A 44 -2.02 7.44 -11.45
N GLU A 45 -3.28 7.05 -11.24
CA GLU A 45 -3.97 7.19 -9.96
C GLU A 45 -3.39 6.21 -8.92
N ALA A 46 -3.15 4.97 -9.32
CA ALA A 46 -2.49 3.98 -8.48
C ALA A 46 -1.08 4.43 -8.04
N ARG A 47 -0.33 5.08 -8.95
CA ARG A 47 0.99 5.66 -8.65
C ARG A 47 0.87 6.82 -7.65
N ALA A 48 -0.13 7.68 -7.80
CA ALA A 48 -0.39 8.77 -6.87
C ALA A 48 -0.74 8.23 -5.47
N GLY A 49 -1.55 7.16 -5.38
CA GLY A 49 -1.85 6.48 -4.13
C GLY A 49 -0.60 5.94 -3.43
N ILE A 50 0.28 5.26 -4.17
CA ILE A 50 1.56 4.80 -3.62
C ILE A 50 2.42 5.98 -3.15
N ARG A 51 2.49 7.06 -3.93
CA ARG A 51 3.25 8.25 -3.56
C ARG A 51 2.75 8.84 -2.23
N ALA A 52 1.43 8.91 -2.02
CA ALA A 52 0.86 9.40 -0.77
C ALA A 52 1.33 8.57 0.44
N LEU A 53 1.43 7.23 0.32
CA LEU A 53 1.94 6.36 1.39
C LEU A 53 3.41 6.65 1.74
N PHE A 54 4.23 7.02 0.75
CA PHE A 54 5.60 7.46 1.01
C PHE A 54 5.63 8.84 1.69
N GLU A 55 4.73 9.75 1.29
CA GLU A 55 4.61 11.09 1.86
C GLU A 55 4.10 11.06 3.31
N ASP A 56 3.21 10.13 3.67
CA ASP A 56 2.75 9.93 5.05
C ASP A 56 3.91 9.62 6.01
N ASN A 57 4.94 8.94 5.51
CA ASN A 57 6.15 8.59 6.27
C ASN A 57 7.27 9.65 6.18
N SER A 58 7.05 10.78 5.49
CA SER A 58 8.06 11.82 5.27
C SER A 58 8.60 12.48 6.54
N LYS A 59 7.81 12.47 7.62
CA LYS A 59 8.17 13.10 8.91
C LYS A 59 9.18 12.29 9.73
N ILE A 60 9.48 11.06 9.33
CA ILE A 60 10.35 10.15 10.07
C ILE A 60 11.81 10.55 9.86
N LYS A 61 12.46 10.97 10.94
CA LYS A 61 13.87 11.42 10.92
C LYS A 61 14.87 10.33 11.34
N ASP A 62 14.44 9.35 12.12
CA ASP A 62 15.30 8.26 12.59
C ASP A 62 15.65 7.32 11.42
N SER A 63 16.95 7.16 11.16
CA SER A 63 17.46 6.31 10.08
C SER A 63 17.10 4.85 10.29
N ARG A 64 17.06 4.35 11.53
CA ARG A 64 16.77 2.94 11.83
C ARG A 64 15.33 2.60 11.48
N VAL A 65 14.41 3.50 11.80
CA VAL A 65 12.99 3.37 11.48
C VAL A 65 12.79 3.43 9.97
N ARG A 66 13.47 4.38 9.30
CA ARG A 66 13.44 4.49 7.83
C ARG A 66 13.91 3.20 7.17
N ASP A 67 15.04 2.64 7.60
CA ASP A 67 15.61 1.43 7.00
C ASP A 67 14.69 0.21 7.23
N MET A 68 14.10 0.08 8.42
CA MET A 68 13.06 -0.91 8.69
C MET A 68 11.84 -0.76 7.76
N LEU A 69 11.37 0.47 7.52
CA LEU A 69 10.24 0.73 6.62
C LEU A 69 10.55 0.37 5.17
N ILE A 70 11.78 0.62 4.72
CA ILE A 70 12.23 0.24 3.38
C ILE A 70 12.20 -1.29 3.24
N GLU A 71 12.74 -2.02 4.22
CA GLU A 71 12.69 -3.48 4.23
C GLU A 71 11.25 -4.01 4.22
N LYS A 72 10.35 -3.40 5.01
CA LYS A 72 8.91 -3.72 4.97
C LYS A 72 8.29 -3.46 3.61
N GLY A 73 8.65 -2.38 2.93
CA GLY A 73 8.17 -2.10 1.58
C GLY A 73 8.64 -3.12 0.54
N TYR A 74 9.87 -3.62 0.65
CA TYR A 74 10.36 -4.70 -0.22
C TYR A 74 9.64 -6.03 0.05
N MET A 75 9.38 -6.36 1.32
CA MET A 75 8.60 -7.53 1.69
C MET A 75 7.16 -7.44 1.14
N GLU A 76 6.51 -6.29 1.29
CA GLU A 76 5.15 -6.05 0.77
C GLU A 76 5.07 -6.22 -0.76
N LEU A 77 6.09 -5.73 -1.48
CA LEU A 77 6.21 -5.90 -2.92
C LEU A 77 6.37 -7.38 -3.30
N GLU A 78 7.23 -8.12 -2.60
CA GLU A 78 7.47 -9.54 -2.84
C GLU A 78 6.21 -10.38 -2.59
N GLU A 79 5.50 -10.16 -1.48
CA GLU A 79 4.21 -10.82 -1.19
C GLU A 79 3.16 -10.55 -2.28
N THR A 80 3.13 -9.33 -2.81
CA THR A 80 2.22 -8.94 -3.89
C THR A 80 2.58 -9.63 -5.20
N MET A 81 3.87 -9.71 -5.54
CA MET A 81 4.36 -10.37 -6.75
C MET A 81 4.20 -11.89 -6.71
N LEU A 82 4.40 -12.50 -5.54
CA LEU A 82 4.24 -13.94 -5.32
C LEU A 82 2.79 -14.39 -5.11
N HIS A 83 1.83 -13.46 -5.18
CA HIS A 83 0.40 -13.72 -5.00
C HIS A 83 0.08 -14.33 -3.63
N TYR A 84 0.80 -13.89 -2.59
CA TYR A 84 0.47 -14.24 -1.21
C TYR A 84 -0.65 -13.37 -0.66
N LYS A 85 -0.90 -12.21 -1.30
CA LYS A 85 -2.05 -11.34 -1.00
C LYS A 85 -3.25 -11.68 -1.89
N GLN A 86 -4.39 -11.12 -1.51
CA GLN A 86 -5.65 -11.20 -2.26
C GLN A 86 -6.11 -9.78 -2.65
N LYS A 87 -6.98 -9.68 -3.66
CA LYS A 87 -7.56 -8.42 -4.16
C LYS A 87 -8.04 -7.46 -3.05
N PRO A 88 -8.75 -7.89 -1.99
CA PRO A 88 -9.20 -6.98 -0.93
C PRO A 88 -8.07 -6.29 -0.16
N HIS A 89 -6.91 -6.93 -0.02
CA HIS A 89 -5.76 -6.35 0.66
C HIS A 89 -5.21 -5.13 -0.11
N LEU A 90 -5.13 -5.25 -1.44
CA LEU A 90 -4.69 -4.17 -2.31
C LEU A 90 -5.75 -3.06 -2.43
N LEU A 91 -7.03 -3.45 -2.54
CA LEU A 91 -8.13 -2.48 -2.55
C LEU A 91 -8.10 -1.62 -1.29
N ARG A 92 -7.87 -2.20 -0.11
CA ARG A 92 -7.75 -1.43 1.14
C ARG A 92 -6.65 -0.36 1.09
N ILE A 93 -5.53 -0.66 0.43
CA ILE A 93 -4.41 0.28 0.27
C ILE A 93 -4.83 1.46 -0.63
N PHE A 94 -5.59 1.19 -1.70
CA PHE A 94 -6.06 2.23 -2.64
C PHE A 94 -7.35 2.94 -2.18
N GLU A 95 -8.21 2.29 -1.41
CA GLU A 95 -9.43 2.85 -0.83
C GLU A 95 -9.10 3.81 0.31
N GLY A 96 -8.09 3.53 1.13
CA GLY A 96 -7.59 4.47 2.15
C GLY A 96 -7.10 5.80 1.56
N PHE A 97 -6.78 5.83 0.27
CA PHE A 97 -6.49 7.04 -0.49
C PHE A 97 -7.77 7.78 -0.94
N LYS A 98 -8.83 7.07 -1.34
CA LYS A 98 -10.10 7.68 -1.81
C LYS A 98 -11.01 8.13 -0.68
N HIS A 99 -11.08 7.36 0.40
CA HIS A 99 -11.85 7.65 1.59
C HIS A 99 -10.96 7.45 2.82
N LYS A 100 -10.63 8.53 3.53
CA LYS A 100 -9.95 8.46 4.84
C LYS A 100 -10.79 7.80 5.94
N SER A 101 -11.97 7.29 5.58
CA SER A 101 -12.85 6.54 6.46
C SER A 101 -12.24 5.19 6.80
N THR A 102 -11.37 5.20 7.79
CA THR A 102 -11.00 4.01 8.55
C THR A 102 -12.29 3.42 9.13
N GLY A 103 -12.45 2.11 9.26
CA GLY A 103 -13.71 1.45 9.68
C GLY A 103 -14.38 1.90 11.00
N ALA A 104 -13.83 2.91 11.67
CA ALA A 104 -14.45 3.74 12.71
C ALA A 104 -15.47 4.77 12.15
N ASP A 105 -15.40 5.09 10.86
CA ASP A 105 -16.34 5.93 10.11
C ASP A 105 -17.52 5.12 9.54
N ARG A 106 -17.60 3.82 9.87
CA ARG A 106 -18.87 3.10 9.79
C ARG A 106 -19.85 3.86 10.68
N LYS A 107 -20.81 4.55 10.04
CA LYS A 107 -21.94 5.30 10.61
C LYS A 107 -21.96 5.24 12.15
N LYS A 108 -21.62 6.34 12.83
CA LYS A 108 -22.03 6.48 14.24
C LYS A 108 -23.55 6.54 14.23
N LEU A 109 -24.23 5.41 14.43
CA LEU A 109 -25.65 5.38 14.75
C LEU A 109 -25.82 6.17 16.05
N GLY A 110 -26.15 7.46 15.92
CA GLY A 110 -26.57 8.27 17.06
C GLY A 110 -28.00 7.93 17.45
N LEU A 111 -28.44 8.45 18.61
CA LEU A 111 -29.78 8.22 19.15
C LEU A 111 -30.92 8.71 18.23
N GLY A 112 -30.62 9.46 17.16
CA GLY A 112 -31.56 10.00 16.18
C GLY A 112 -31.36 9.52 14.73
N ALA A 113 -30.64 8.42 14.50
CA ALA A 113 -30.47 7.87 13.16
C ALA A 113 -31.79 7.29 12.63
N SER A 114 -32.18 7.67 11.41
CA SER A 114 -33.42 7.20 10.78
C SER A 114 -33.37 5.70 10.46
N ILE A 115 -34.52 5.03 10.45
CA ILE A 115 -34.62 3.58 10.19
C ILE A 115 -33.91 3.21 8.87
N ASP A 116 -34.12 4.01 7.82
CA ASP A 116 -33.51 3.76 6.50
C ASP A 116 -31.97 3.86 6.56
N GLU A 117 -31.42 4.80 7.32
CA GLU A 117 -29.97 4.90 7.53
C GLU A 117 -29.37 3.73 8.33
N GLN A 118 -30.17 3.08 9.19
CA GLN A 118 -29.77 1.91 9.98
C GLN A 118 -29.77 0.62 9.14
N PHE A 119 -30.69 0.49 8.20
CA PHE A 119 -30.89 -0.70 7.38
C PHE A 119 -30.29 -0.61 5.97
N ASP A 120 -29.78 0.55 5.56
CA ASP A 120 -28.98 0.70 4.35
C ASP A 120 -27.71 -0.15 4.44
N ARG A 121 -27.79 -1.34 3.85
CA ARG A 121 -26.65 -2.22 3.60
C ARG A 121 -26.00 -1.75 2.31
N ALA A 122 -24.93 -0.97 2.44
CA ALA A 122 -23.94 -0.87 1.37
C ALA A 122 -23.27 -2.23 1.16
#